data_AF-A0A8I1T939-F1
#
_entry.id   AF-A0A8I1T939-F1
#
_cell.length_a   1.000
_cell.length_b   1.000
_cell.length_c   1.000
_cell.angle_alpha   90.00
_cell.angle_beta   90.00
_cell.angle_gamma   90.00
#
_symmetry.space_group_name_H-M   'P 1'
#
loop_
_entity.id
_entity.type
_entity.pdbx_description
1 polymer ?
#
loop_
_entity_poly.entity_id
_entity_poly.type
_entity_poly.pdbx_seq_one_letter_code
_entity_poly.pdbx_strand_id
1 'polypeptide(L)'
;MEFYLSAAAADMAGRLPSPEDVFFAWMLNLPAGADLPRAARAEIARIDGAGRDCSRLLHLRGLFQQATAGSLQPAMRRQRRIRH
;
A
#
# COMPACT_ATOMS: atom_id res chain seq x y z
N MET A 1 -32.97 -7.77 -10.19
CA MET A 1 -32.40 -7.06 -9.02
C MET A 1 -30.89 -7.26 -9.05
N GLU A 2 -30.21 -6.67 -10.04
CA GLU A 2 -28.93 -7.20 -10.55
C GLU A 2 -27.93 -6.07 -10.85
N PHE A 3 -27.34 -5.38 -9.85
CA PHE A 3 -26.28 -4.38 -10.14
C PHE A 3 -25.23 -4.20 -9.02
N TYR A 4 -24.96 -5.21 -8.19
CA TYR A 4 -23.90 -5.13 -7.17
C TYR A 4 -22.69 -6.05 -7.41
N LEU A 5 -22.66 -6.83 -8.50
CA LEU A 5 -21.64 -7.88 -8.69
C LEU A 5 -20.45 -7.52 -9.59
N SER A 6 -20.40 -6.35 -10.24
CA SER A 6 -19.41 -6.13 -11.30
C SER A 6 -18.00 -5.75 -10.81
N ALA A 7 -17.85 -5.14 -9.63
CA ALA A 7 -16.54 -4.74 -9.11
C ALA A 7 -15.83 -5.91 -8.38
N ALA A 8 -16.57 -6.69 -7.60
CA ALA A 8 -16.04 -7.85 -6.89
C ALA A 8 -15.72 -9.02 -7.84
N ALA A 9 -16.48 -9.20 -8.93
CA ALA A 9 -16.16 -10.24 -9.92
C ALA A 9 -14.88 -9.95 -10.72
N ALA A 10 -14.55 -8.67 -10.94
CA ALA A 10 -13.30 -8.27 -11.60
C ALA A 10 -12.06 -8.50 -10.73
N ASP A 11 -12.23 -8.46 -9.40
CA ASP A 11 -11.23 -8.81 -8.39
C ASP A 11 -10.91 -10.32 -8.44
N MET A 12 -11.96 -11.16 -8.48
CA MET A 12 -11.84 -12.62 -8.59
C MET A 12 -11.32 -13.12 -9.96
N ALA A 13 -11.51 -12.35 -11.04
CA ALA A 13 -11.09 -12.73 -12.39
C ALA A 13 -9.62 -12.39 -12.73
N GLY A 14 -8.81 -11.97 -11.75
CA GLY A 14 -7.37 -11.72 -11.94
C GLY A 14 -7.02 -10.54 -12.85
N ARG A 15 -7.97 -9.64 -13.15
CA ARG A 15 -7.74 -8.51 -14.06
C ARG A 15 -7.13 -7.28 -13.39
N LEU A 16 -7.21 -7.16 -12.07
CA LEU A 16 -6.77 -5.97 -11.34
C LEU A 16 -5.76 -6.38 -10.24
N PRO A 17 -4.53 -5.82 -10.23
CA PRO A 17 -3.45 -6.22 -9.31
C PRO A 17 -3.80 -5.89 -7.86
N SER A 18 -3.75 -6.87 -6.94
CA SER A 18 -4.21 -6.72 -5.56
C SER A 18 -3.67 -5.44 -4.89
N PRO A 19 -4.37 -4.85 -3.90
CA PRO A 19 -3.84 -3.71 -3.14
C PRO A 19 -2.43 -3.94 -2.62
N GLU A 20 -2.11 -5.17 -2.21
CA GLU A 20 -0.79 -5.59 -1.80
C GLU A 20 0.23 -5.49 -2.94
N ASP A 21 -0.09 -6.01 -4.13
CA ASP A 21 0.77 -5.91 -5.31
C ASP A 21 1.05 -4.44 -5.68
N VAL A 22 0.01 -3.59 -5.64
CA VAL A 22 0.14 -2.15 -5.90
C VAL A 22 1.04 -1.50 -4.87
N PHE A 23 0.86 -1.83 -3.58
CA PHE A 23 1.69 -1.32 -2.50
C PHE A 23 3.16 -1.75 -2.64
N PHE A 24 3.42 -3.03 -2.94
CA PHE A 24 4.78 -3.53 -3.16
C PHE A 24 5.43 -2.90 -4.40
N ALA A 25 4.71 -2.81 -5.51
CA ALA A 25 5.20 -2.15 -6.71
C ALA A 25 5.54 -0.67 -6.46
N TRP A 26 4.71 0.04 -5.68
CA TRP A 26 5.01 1.40 -5.24
C TRP A 26 6.28 1.47 -4.40
N MET A 27 6.41 0.59 -3.40
CA MET A 27 7.55 0.58 -2.48
C MET A 27 8.87 0.29 -3.19
N LEU A 28 8.86 -0.63 -4.15
CA LEU A 28 10.03 -1.00 -4.96
C LEU A 28 10.46 0.12 -5.93
N ASN A 29 9.57 1.04 -6.29
CA ASN A 29 9.85 2.18 -7.16
C ASN A 29 10.27 3.44 -6.39
N LEU A 30 10.34 3.40 -5.06
CA LEU A 30 10.83 4.53 -4.29
C LEU A 30 12.33 4.77 -4.54
N PRO A 31 12.78 6.03 -4.65
CA PRO A 31 14.20 6.33 -4.81
C PRO A 31 14.99 5.89 -3.57
N ALA A 32 16.27 5.58 -3.78
CA ALA A 32 17.17 5.23 -2.68
C ALA A 32 17.22 6.36 -1.65
N GLY A 33 16.98 6.03 -0.37
CA GLY A 33 16.93 7.01 0.71
C GLY A 33 15.62 7.79 0.82
N ALA A 34 14.57 7.40 0.09
CA ALA A 34 13.23 7.97 0.27
C ALA A 34 12.74 7.83 1.71
N ASP A 35 12.15 8.90 2.23
CA ASP A 35 11.45 8.88 3.51
C ASP A 35 10.11 8.15 3.34
N LEU A 36 10.12 6.85 3.66
CA LEU A 36 8.97 5.96 3.50
C LEU A 36 7.71 6.50 4.20
N PRO A 37 7.75 6.96 5.47
CA PRO A 37 6.59 7.57 6.12
C PRO A 37 6.05 8.81 5.40
N ARG A 38 6.93 9.70 4.93
CA ARG A 38 6.53 10.90 4.18
C ARG A 38 5.90 10.54 2.83
N ALA A 39 6.50 9.59 2.11
CA ALA A 39 5.98 9.12 0.83
C ALA A 39 4.60 8.45 1.01
N ALA A 40 4.44 7.63 2.05
CA ALA A 40 3.17 6.98 2.37
C ALA A 40 2.05 7.98 2.70
N ARG A 41 2.36 9.04 3.47
CA ARG A 41 1.39 10.13 3.75
C ARG A 41 0.93 10.84 2.50
N ALA A 42 1.84 11.09 1.55
CA ALA A 42 1.48 11.71 0.28
C ALA A 42 0.52 10.84 -0.54
N GLU A 43 0.71 9.52 -0.51
CA GLU A 43 -0.18 8.59 -1.21
C GLU A 43 -1.54 8.44 -0.52
N ILE A 44 -1.60 8.45 0.82
CA ILE A 44 -2.87 8.53 1.57
C ILE A 44 -3.66 9.76 1.16
N ALA A 45 -3.01 10.93 1.07
CA ALA A 45 -3.66 12.17 0.66
C ALA A 45 -4.23 12.09 -0.77
N ARG A 46 -3.55 11.38 -1.67
CA ARG A 46 -4.06 11.13 -3.04
C ARG A 46 -5.28 10.23 -3.03
N ILE A 47 -5.27 9.16 -2.24
CA ILE A 47 -6.41 8.24 -2.10
C ILE A 47 -7.60 8.98 -1.49
N ASP A 48 -7.38 9.73 -0.42
CA ASP A 48 -8.42 10.52 0.27
C ASP A 48 -9.00 11.61 -0.67
N GLY A 49 -8.16 12.23 -1.49
CA GLY A 49 -8.58 13.24 -2.49
C GLY A 49 -9.37 12.66 -3.67
N ALA A 50 -9.29 11.36 -3.94
CA ALA A 50 -10.04 10.72 -5.03
C ALA A 50 -11.54 10.56 -4.71
N GLY A 51 -11.94 10.70 -3.44
CA GLY A 51 -13.34 10.71 -3.00
C GLY A 51 -14.14 9.45 -3.33
N ARG A 52 -13.45 8.32 -3.59
CA ARG A 52 -14.07 7.02 -3.88
C ARG A 52 -13.88 6.08 -2.71
N ASP A 53 -14.96 5.86 -1.97
CA ASP A 53 -15.02 4.87 -0.91
C ASP A 53 -15.33 3.48 -1.50
N CYS A 54 -14.29 2.77 -1.93
CA CYS A 54 -14.40 1.35 -2.24
C CYS A 54 -13.46 0.53 -1.36
N SER A 55 -13.90 -0.67 -0.97
CA SER A 55 -13.19 -1.56 -0.03
C SER A 55 -11.72 -1.76 -0.42
N ARG A 56 -11.43 -1.85 -1.72
CA ARG A 56 -10.07 -1.97 -2.27
C ARG A 56 -9.18 -0.77 -1.97
N LEU A 57 -9.69 0.46 -2.16
CA LEU A 57 -8.95 1.69 -1.86
C LEU A 57 -8.77 1.89 -0.35
N LEU A 58 -9.77 1.52 0.44
CA LEU A 58 -9.67 1.55 1.91
C LEU A 58 -8.61 0.56 2.41
N HIS A 59 -8.52 -0.63 1.79
CA HIS A 59 -7.48 -1.62 2.10
C HIS A 59 -6.09 -1.10 1.73
N LEU A 60 -5.92 -0.57 0.52
CA LEU A 60 -4.67 0.04 0.07
C LEU A 60 -4.24 1.21 0.99
N ARG A 61 -5.19 2.06 1.39
CA ARG A 61 -4.97 3.14 2.36
C ARG A 61 -4.47 2.60 3.70
N GLY A 62 -5.03 1.48 4.17
CA GLY A 62 -4.57 0.80 5.38
C GLY A 62 -3.10 0.39 5.33
N LEU A 63 -2.65 -0.17 4.19
CA LEU A 63 -1.24 -0.53 3.97
C LEU A 63 -0.32 0.70 4.07
N PHE A 64 -0.71 1.82 3.47
CA PHE A 64 0.05 3.08 3.59
C PHE A 64 0.04 3.66 5.01
N GLN A 65 -1.04 3.47 5.78
CA GLN A 65 -1.07 3.88 7.18
C GLN A 65 -0.07 3.06 8.01
N GLN A 66 0.03 1.76 7.79
CA GLN A 66 1.02 0.90 8.46
C GLN A 66 2.46 1.32 8.11
N ALA A 67 2.72 1.69 6.86
CA ALA A 67 4.01 2.23 6.42
C ALA A 67 4.34 3.57 7.10
N THR A 68 3.34 4.42 7.33
CA THR A 68 3.49 5.70 8.03
C THR A 68 3.85 5.52 9.50
N ALA A 69 3.26 4.51 10.16
CA ALA A 69 3.51 4.22 11.58
C ALA A 69 4.88 3.58 11.85
N GLY A 70 5.67 3.26 10.82
CA GLY A 70 6.93 2.52 10.96
C GLY A 70 6.72 1.08 11.47
N SER A 71 5.47 0.59 11.44
CA SER A 71 5.10 -0.76 11.89
C SER A 71 5.47 -1.85 10.88
N LEU A 72 5.84 -1.45 9.66
CA LEU A 72 6.63 -2.28 8.74
C LEU A 72 8.05 -2.40 9.30
N GLN A 73 8.18 -3.07 10.45
CA GLN A 73 9.46 -3.26 11.11
C GLN A 73 10.38 -4.01 10.13
N PRO A 74 11.50 -3.41 9.70
CA PRO A 74 12.51 -4.17 9.03
C PRO A 74 13.14 -5.08 10.08
N ALA A 75 12.87 -6.38 9.99
CA ALA A 75 13.69 -7.42 10.62
C ALA A 75 15.20 -7.26 10.29
N MET A 76 15.54 -6.38 9.35
CA MET A 76 16.88 -6.09 8.86
C MET A 76 17.67 -5.03 9.66
N ARG A 77 17.10 -4.35 10.68
CA ARG A 77 17.89 -3.39 11.50
C ARG A 77 18.82 -4.08 12.53
N ARG A 78 18.73 -5.40 12.69
CA ARG A 78 19.53 -6.16 13.68
C ARG A 78 20.83 -6.77 13.14
N GLN A 79 21.11 -6.68 11.84
CA GLN A 79 22.29 -7.33 11.23
C GLN A 79 23.56 -6.45 11.22
N ARG A 80 23.45 -5.12 11.40
CA ARG A 80 24.58 -4.17 11.20
C ARG A 80 25.21 -3.63 12.49
N ARG A 81 25.20 -4.43 13.57
CA ARG A 81 26.02 -4.21 14.78
C ARG A 81 26.77 -5.46 15.25
N ILE A 82 26.99 -6.40 14.34
CA ILE A 82 27.92 -7.52 14.55
C ILE A 82 28.84 -7.55 13.34
N ARG A 83 29.84 -6.66 13.33
CA ARG A 83 31.06 -6.84 12.55
C ARG A 83 32.16 -6.01 13.19
N HIS A 84 33.01 -6.77 13.90
CA HIS A 84 34.36 -6.49 14.41
C HIS A 84 34.58 -5.27 15.29
#